data_AF-A0A918PE31-F1
#
_entry.id   AF-A0A918PE31-F1
#
_cell.length_a   1.000
_cell.length_b   1.000
_cell.length_c   1.000
_cell.angle_alpha   90.00
_cell.angle_beta   90.00
_cell.angle_gamma   90.00
#
_symmetry.space_group_name_H-M   'P 1'
#
loop_
_entity.id
_entity.type
_entity.pdbx_description
1 polymer ?
#
loop_
_entity_poly.entity_id
_entity_poly.type
_entity_poly.pdbx_seq_one_letter_code
_entity_poly.pdbx_strand_id
1 'polypeptide(L)'
;MITLRGNFFADTARRTMIAASVTDEAWAAEVASRTDGPYLFVAEAVLPYLHEPDVRRVFDLLSDRFQGSLLALDTAGPGFFDTQEQHDALSKVAARMHWYCPDPAGPAA
;
A
#
# COMPACT_ATOMS: atom_id res chain seq x y z
N MET A 1 -6.12 -13.23 -2.73
CA MET A 1 -7.09 -12.61 -1.81
C MET A 1 -8.35 -12.11 -2.50
N ILE A 2 -8.26 -11.31 -3.56
CA ILE A 2 -9.42 -10.70 -4.23
C ILE A 2 -10.44 -11.73 -4.74
N THR A 3 -10.00 -12.84 -5.34
CA THR A 3 -10.91 -13.92 -5.77
C THR A 3 -11.78 -14.46 -4.63
N LEU A 4 -11.19 -14.69 -3.45
CA LEU A 4 -11.94 -15.14 -2.27
C LEU A 4 -12.92 -14.06 -1.78
N ARG A 5 -12.50 -12.79 -1.78
CA ARG A 5 -13.37 -11.66 -1.43
C ARG A 5 -14.57 -11.55 -2.38
N GLY A 6 -14.38 -11.88 -3.66
CA GLY A 6 -15.43 -11.93 -4.68
C GLY A 6 -16.58 -12.90 -4.38
N ASN A 7 -16.34 -13.93 -3.57
CA ASN A 7 -17.40 -14.86 -3.14
C ASN A 7 -18.40 -14.20 -2.18
N PHE A 8 -18.02 -13.10 -1.54
CA PHE A 8 -18.83 -12.42 -0.52
C PHE A 8 -19.26 -11.02 -0.95
N PHE A 9 -18.51 -10.37 -1.85
CA PHE A 9 -18.78 -9.00 -2.28
C PHE A 9 -18.78 -8.89 -3.81
N ALA A 10 -19.92 -8.53 -4.38
CA ALA A 10 -20.03 -8.19 -5.80
C ALA A 10 -19.59 -6.75 -6.05
N ASP A 11 -18.93 -6.50 -7.19
CA ASP A 11 -18.57 -5.15 -7.62
C ASP A 11 -19.81 -4.30 -7.94
N THR A 12 -19.63 -3.00 -7.88
CA THR A 12 -20.67 -2.00 -8.12
C THR A 12 -20.13 -0.87 -8.98
N ALA A 13 -21.01 -0.01 -9.48
CA ALA A 13 -20.60 1.18 -10.22
C ALA A 13 -19.62 2.10 -9.47
N ARG A 14 -19.61 2.07 -8.12
CA ARG A 14 -18.73 2.90 -7.28
C ARG A 14 -17.63 2.11 -6.55
N ARG A 15 -17.51 0.80 -6.80
CA ARG A 15 -16.52 -0.06 -6.14
C ARG A 15 -16.14 -1.20 -7.06
N THR A 16 -14.89 -1.22 -7.49
CA THR A 16 -14.29 -2.31 -8.25
C THR A 16 -13.13 -2.89 -7.46
N MET A 17 -13.04 -4.21 -7.39
CA MET A 17 -11.88 -4.89 -6.83
C MET A 17 -10.92 -5.28 -7.96
N ILE A 18 -9.66 -4.88 -7.85
CA ILE A 18 -8.62 -5.20 -8.83
C ILE A 18 -7.70 -6.27 -8.23
N ALA A 19 -7.56 -7.41 -8.94
CA ALA A 19 -6.73 -8.52 -8.50
C ALA A 19 -5.30 -8.40 -9.06
N ALA A 20 -4.45 -7.66 -8.35
CA ALA A 20 -3.04 -7.46 -8.70
C ALA A 20 -2.17 -7.29 -7.44
N SER A 21 -0.85 -7.42 -7.57
CA SER A 21 0.07 -6.92 -6.54
C SER A 21 0.07 -5.39 -6.56
N VAL A 22 0.28 -4.76 -5.40
CA VAL A 22 0.44 -3.30 -5.31
C VAL A 22 1.65 -2.79 -6.09
N THR A 23 2.66 -3.65 -6.28
CA THR A 23 3.88 -3.37 -7.05
C THR A 23 3.71 -3.53 -8.56
N ASP A 24 2.59 -4.08 -9.03
CA ASP A 24 2.36 -4.33 -10.46
C ASP A 24 1.80 -3.10 -11.17
N GLU A 25 2.26 -2.80 -12.37
CA GLU A 25 1.75 -1.64 -13.13
C GLU A 25 0.32 -1.83 -13.65
N ALA A 26 -0.14 -3.07 -13.75
CA ALA A 26 -1.41 -3.42 -14.41
C ALA A 26 -2.62 -2.80 -13.69
N TRP A 27 -2.64 -2.77 -12.36
CA TRP A 27 -3.74 -2.16 -11.61
C TRP A 27 -3.77 -0.65 -11.81
N ALA A 28 -2.59 -0.02 -11.84
CA ALA A 28 -2.47 1.42 -12.02
C ALA A 28 -2.94 1.83 -13.42
N ALA A 29 -2.66 1.01 -14.44
CA ALA A 29 -3.20 1.20 -15.79
C ALA A 29 -4.72 1.15 -15.84
N GLU A 30 -5.30 0.16 -15.16
CA GLU A 30 -6.74 0.00 -15.10
C GLU A 30 -7.41 1.19 -14.38
N VAL A 31 -6.84 1.67 -13.27
CA VAL A 31 -7.34 2.84 -12.55
C VAL A 31 -7.26 4.10 -13.42
N ALA A 32 -6.11 4.35 -14.05
CA ALA A 32 -5.90 5.52 -14.91
C ALA A 32 -6.83 5.54 -16.15
N SER A 33 -7.26 4.38 -16.64
CA SER A 33 -8.20 4.33 -17.78
C SER A 33 -9.65 4.72 -17.43
N ARG A 34 -9.98 4.82 -16.13
CA ARG A 34 -11.36 5.02 -15.67
C ARG A 34 -11.70 6.48 -15.34
N THR A 35 -10.71 7.29 -14.97
CA THR A 35 -10.88 8.70 -14.60
C THR A 35 -9.53 9.42 -14.70
N ASP A 36 -9.54 10.75 -14.79
CA ASP A 36 -8.32 11.56 -14.75
C ASP A 36 -7.98 12.08 -13.33
N GLY A 37 -8.79 11.71 -12.32
CA GLY A 37 -8.62 12.12 -10.93
C GLY A 37 -9.68 13.14 -10.45
N PRO A 38 -9.48 13.78 -9.29
CA PRO A 38 -8.34 13.66 -8.38
C PRO A 38 -8.26 12.29 -7.69
N TYR A 39 -7.05 11.90 -7.28
CA TYR A 39 -6.78 10.62 -6.64
C TYR A 39 -6.38 10.78 -5.16
N LEU A 40 -6.95 9.91 -4.33
CA LEU A 40 -6.48 9.65 -2.97
C LEU A 40 -6.19 8.15 -2.85
N PHE A 41 -4.92 7.83 -2.63
CA PHE A 41 -4.47 6.48 -2.32
C PHE A 41 -4.42 6.28 -0.81
N VAL A 42 -4.83 5.10 -0.36
CA VAL A 42 -4.80 4.70 1.05
C VAL A 42 -4.09 3.37 1.16
N ALA A 43 -2.97 3.34 1.88
CA ALA A 43 -2.19 2.15 2.15
C ALA A 43 -2.17 1.89 3.66
N GLU A 44 -3.13 1.10 4.15
CA GLU A 44 -3.26 0.74 5.55
C GLU A 44 -2.68 -0.66 5.80
N ALA A 45 -1.67 -0.75 6.66
CA ALA A 45 -0.93 -1.96 6.97
C ALA A 45 -0.39 -2.69 5.73
N VAL A 46 0.05 -1.92 4.72
CA VAL A 46 0.60 -2.43 3.45
C VAL A 46 2.11 -2.19 3.37
N LEU A 47 2.53 -0.92 3.22
CA LEU A 47 3.92 -0.57 2.94
C LEU A 47 4.92 -1.06 3.98
N PRO A 48 4.60 -1.09 5.29
CA PRO A 48 5.56 -1.59 6.27
C PRO A 48 5.96 -3.05 6.09
N TYR A 49 5.15 -3.87 5.42
CA TYR A 49 5.43 -5.29 5.17
C TYR A 49 6.17 -5.55 3.85
N LEU A 50 6.47 -4.49 3.10
CA LEU A 50 7.28 -4.57 1.89
C LEU A 50 8.74 -4.26 2.22
N HIS A 51 9.66 -4.81 1.43
CA HIS A 51 11.05 -4.36 1.48
C HIS A 51 11.20 -3.00 0.80
N GLU A 52 12.18 -2.21 1.23
CA GLU A 52 12.49 -0.87 0.70
C GLU A 52 12.42 -0.75 -0.84
N PRO A 53 12.98 -1.68 -1.66
CA PRO A 53 12.90 -1.57 -3.11
C PRO A 53 11.47 -1.65 -3.66
N ASP A 54 10.61 -2.44 -3.02
CA ASP A 54 9.21 -2.59 -3.43
C ASP A 54 8.38 -1.39 -2.98
N VAL A 55 8.70 -0.81 -1.82
CA VAL A 55 8.08 0.45 -1.38
C VAL A 55 8.41 1.58 -2.36
N ARG A 56 9.67 1.73 -2.75
CA ARG A 56 10.08 2.71 -3.77
C ARG A 56 9.34 2.49 -5.09
N ARG A 57 9.23 1.24 -5.54
CA ARG A 57 8.46 0.92 -6.76
C ARG A 57 7.01 1.39 -6.68
N VAL A 58 6.36 1.29 -5.50
CA VAL A 58 5.01 1.81 -5.32
C VAL A 58 5.00 3.34 -5.40
N PHE A 59 5.93 4.02 -4.73
CA PHE A 59 6.02 5.49 -4.80
C PHE A 59 6.29 5.98 -6.23
N ASP A 60 7.25 5.39 -6.94
CA ASP A 60 7.58 5.72 -8.33
C ASP A 60 6.36 5.53 -9.24
N LEU A 61 5.65 4.40 -9.10
CA LEU A 61 4.43 4.12 -9.86
C LEU A 61 3.36 5.19 -9.63
N LEU A 62 3.21 5.65 -8.37
CA LEU A 62 2.25 6.68 -8.02
C LEU A 62 2.66 8.06 -8.54
N SER A 63 3.94 8.44 -8.39
CA SER A 63 4.44 9.74 -8.84
C SER A 63 4.43 9.88 -10.36
N ASP A 64 4.76 8.81 -11.09
CA ASP A 64 4.82 8.84 -12.54
C ASP A 64 3.44 8.88 -13.19
N ARG A 65 2.50 8.11 -12.63
CA ARG A 65 1.20 7.90 -13.28
C ARG A 65 0.06 8.74 -12.71
N PHE A 66 0.17 9.18 -11.47
CA PHE A 66 -0.89 9.90 -10.75
C PHE A 66 -0.35 11.20 -10.14
N GLN A 67 0.20 12.05 -11.00
CA GLN A 67 0.72 13.37 -10.62
C GLN A 67 -0.34 14.19 -9.87
N GLY A 68 0.05 14.78 -8.74
CA GLY A 68 -0.84 15.58 -7.89
C GLY A 68 -1.81 14.76 -7.02
N SER A 69 -1.67 13.43 -6.98
CA SER A 69 -2.40 12.57 -6.05
C SER A 69 -1.96 12.76 -4.60
N LEU A 70 -2.84 12.37 -3.68
CA LEU A 70 -2.53 12.26 -2.26
C LEU A 70 -2.35 10.80 -1.87
N LEU A 71 -1.44 10.53 -0.94
CA LEU A 71 -1.26 9.22 -0.32
C LEU A 71 -1.42 9.34 1.20
N ALA A 72 -2.35 8.58 1.76
CA ALA A 72 -2.45 8.34 3.20
C ALA A 72 -1.90 6.94 3.50
N LEU A 73 -0.97 6.85 4.44
CA LEU A 73 -0.34 5.61 4.85
C LEU A 73 -0.14 5.56 6.37
N ASP A 74 -0.06 4.36 6.91
CA ASP A 74 0.49 4.11 8.24
C ASP A 74 2.01 3.88 8.18
N THR A 75 2.69 4.24 9.26
CA THR A 75 4.11 3.93 9.49
C THR A 75 4.31 3.60 10.96
N ALA A 76 5.40 2.93 11.30
CA ALA A 76 5.77 2.65 12.68
C ALA A 76 7.11 3.29 13.05
N GLY A 77 7.29 3.58 14.33
CA GLY A 77 8.56 4.06 14.85
C GLY A 77 9.64 2.96 14.84
N PRO A 78 10.93 3.34 14.83
CA PRO A 78 12.04 2.39 14.73
C PRO A 78 12.05 1.32 15.83
N GLY A 79 11.64 1.66 17.06
CA GLY A 79 11.56 0.69 18.17
C GLY A 79 10.57 -0.47 17.95
N PHE A 80 9.64 -0.32 17.01
CA PHE A 80 8.69 -1.36 16.65
C PHE A 80 9.35 -2.50 15.86
N PHE A 81 10.44 -2.23 15.13
CA PHE A 81 11.11 -3.22 14.27
C PHE A 81 11.90 -4.25 15.06
N ASP A 82 12.57 -3.81 16.13
CA ASP A 82 13.41 -4.65 16.96
C ASP A 82 12.60 -5.53 17.93
N THR A 83 11.31 -5.20 18.13
CA THR A 83 10.48 -5.81 19.18
C THR A 83 9.22 -6.53 18.66
N GLN A 84 9.15 -6.80 17.35
CA GLN A 84 8.00 -7.44 16.71
C GLN A 84 7.66 -8.81 17.32
N GLU A 85 8.68 -9.58 17.73
CA GLU A 85 8.51 -10.89 18.37
C GLU A 85 7.94 -10.80 19.79
N GLN A 86 7.98 -9.64 20.44
CA GLN A 86 7.36 -9.41 21.74
C GLN A 86 6.00 -8.70 21.63
N HIS A 87 5.62 -8.26 20.42
CA HIS A 87 4.35 -7.59 20.17
C HIS A 87 3.18 -8.59 20.27
N ASP A 88 2.09 -8.19 20.90
CA ASP A 88 0.95 -9.05 21.23
C ASP A 88 0.29 -9.72 20.00
N ALA A 89 0.27 -9.02 18.86
CA ALA A 89 -0.22 -9.50 17.58
C ALA A 89 0.88 -10.10 16.68
N LEU A 90 2.00 -9.40 16.46
CA LEU A 90 3.01 -9.83 15.49
C LEU A 90 3.77 -11.10 15.90
N SER A 91 3.90 -11.36 17.22
CA SER A 91 4.46 -12.61 17.75
C SER A 91 3.67 -13.87 17.34
N LYS A 92 2.41 -13.71 16.91
CA LYS A 92 1.50 -14.82 16.58
C LYS A 92 1.42 -15.12 15.08
N VAL A 93 2.10 -14.35 14.24
CA VAL A 93 2.05 -14.47 12.79
C VAL A 93 3.47 -14.49 12.20
N ALA A 94 3.60 -14.89 10.94
CA ALA A 94 4.88 -14.87 10.23
C ALA A 94 5.19 -13.52 9.55
N ALA A 95 4.19 -12.63 9.45
CA ALA A 95 4.36 -11.33 8.82
C ALA A 95 5.32 -10.46 9.64
N ARG A 96 6.32 -9.86 8.99
CA ARG A 96 7.28 -8.96 9.61
C ARG A 96 7.32 -7.65 8.84
N MET A 97 7.43 -6.57 9.60
CA MET A 97 7.63 -5.24 9.06
C MET A 97 9.11 -5.09 8.70
N HIS A 98 9.36 -4.55 7.51
CA HIS A 98 10.67 -4.35 6.91
C HIS A 98 10.94 -2.89 6.54
N TRP A 99 9.91 -2.04 6.59
CA TRP A 99 9.99 -0.66 6.15
C TRP A 99 9.27 0.31 7.08
N TYR A 100 9.86 1.49 7.30
CA TYR A 100 9.19 2.62 7.92
C TYR A 100 9.61 3.94 7.27
N CYS A 101 8.73 4.93 7.37
CA CYS A 101 9.04 6.31 7.05
C CYS A 101 9.58 7.02 8.31
N PRO A 102 10.89 7.35 8.37
CA PRO A 102 11.50 8.01 9.54
C PRO A 102 11.05 9.46 9.71
N ASP A 103 10.79 10.16 8.60
CA ASP A 103 10.36 11.55 8.58
C ASP A 103 9.20 11.74 7.60
N PRO A 104 7.94 11.61 8.06
CA PRO A 104 6.78 11.81 7.21
C PRO A 104 6.55 13.29 6.82
N ALA A 105 7.27 14.23 7.44
CA ALA A 105 7.23 15.65 7.07
C ALA A 105 8.39 16.06 6.14
N GLY A 106 9.38 15.19 5.96
CA GLY A 106 10.52 15.37 5.08
C GLY A 106 10.14 15.23 3.60
N PRO A 107 10.98 15.72 2.67
CA PRO A 107 10.76 15.50 1.25
C PRO A 107 10.73 14.00 0.96
N ALA A 108 9.74 13.54 0.20
CA ALA A 108 9.66 12.15 -0.25
C ALA A 108 11.00 11.77 -0.93
N ALA A 109 11.66 10.74 -0.38
CA ALA A 109 12.92 10.22 -0.88
C ALA A 109 12.72 9.33 -2.10
#